data_AF-A0A8T3S7N2-F1
#
_entry.id   AF-A0A8T3S7N2-F1
#
_cell.length_a   1.000
_cell.length_b   1.000
_cell.length_c   1.000
_cell.angle_alpha   90.00
_cell.angle_beta   90.00
_cell.angle_gamma   90.00
#
_symmetry.space_group_name_H-M   'P 1'
#
loop_
_entity.id
_entity.type
_entity.pdbx_description
1 polymer ?
#
loop_
_entity_poly.entity_id
_entity_poly.type
_entity_poly.pdbx_seq_one_letter_code
_entity_poly.pdbx_strand_id
1 'polypeptide(L)'
;MSRQSLVARLAAAALLLLVTACGSEPTPEPTPVPTTFPTAPPEAAADLATEYLQAWAADDYVAMYATLDPILHEQYPMERFIELHAAFADMARVEELRATSGEPRMVALLPEARPADFPAPPPTPRSSADPSASAAASAVSTSEPTPAPSPDAILAGPVPGMAVPIQISVVSERFGDLNLERALTMVRGRDGWLIRWSPSVMFPELGDEGTLRLDRSLGPRGRIVGSDGTIWAETRDDGVRIYPQEATGGQVIGYVGVVTAEDLDT
;
A
#
# COMPACT_ATOMS: atom_id res chain seq x y z
N MET A 1 63.70 31.78 -45.18
CA MET A 1 63.19 30.38 -45.31
C MET A 1 62.62 29.99 -43.95
N SER A 2 61.36 29.59 -43.75
CA SER A 2 60.24 29.39 -44.65
C SER A 2 58.94 29.54 -43.83
N ARG A 3 58.14 30.58 -44.11
CA ARG A 3 56.74 30.68 -43.62
C ARG A 3 55.87 29.54 -44.19
N GLN A 4 56.36 28.80 -45.19
CA GLN A 4 55.65 27.66 -45.81
C GLN A 4 55.76 26.38 -44.97
N SER A 5 56.76 26.21 -44.10
CA SER A 5 56.90 24.99 -43.29
C SER A 5 56.00 24.95 -42.05
N LEU A 6 55.46 26.10 -41.61
CA LEU A 6 54.51 26.16 -40.49
C LEU A 6 53.08 25.89 -40.95
N VAL A 7 52.70 26.38 -42.14
CA VAL A 7 51.39 26.11 -42.76
C VAL A 7 51.26 24.63 -43.13
N ALA A 8 52.34 23.99 -43.58
CA ALA A 8 52.35 22.56 -43.92
C ALA A 8 52.19 21.63 -42.69
N ARG A 9 52.68 22.04 -41.51
CA ARG A 9 52.53 21.24 -40.27
C ARG A 9 51.16 21.41 -39.61
N LEU A 10 50.53 22.57 -39.77
CA LEU A 10 49.15 22.81 -39.33
C LEU A 10 48.11 22.10 -40.21
N ALA A 11 48.40 21.91 -41.51
CA ALA A 11 47.53 21.13 -42.40
C ALA A 11 47.59 19.61 -42.14
N ALA A 12 48.71 19.08 -41.64
CA ALA A 12 48.87 17.65 -41.38
C ALA A 12 48.26 17.19 -40.04
N ALA A 13 48.12 18.08 -39.05
CA ALA A 13 47.45 17.77 -37.78
C ALA A 13 45.92 17.93 -37.83
N ALA A 14 45.40 18.64 -38.84
CA ALA A 14 43.96 18.83 -39.03
C ALA A 14 43.29 17.70 -39.85
N LEU A 15 44.08 16.81 -40.48
CA LEU A 15 43.56 15.72 -41.31
C LEU A 15 43.52 14.34 -40.61
N LEU A 16 43.95 14.27 -39.34
CA LEU A 16 44.00 13.02 -38.56
C LEU A 16 43.05 13.00 -37.35
N LEU A 17 41.97 13.79 -37.40
CA LEU A 17 40.96 13.92 -36.34
C LEU A 17 39.52 13.71 -36.87
N LEU A 18 39.37 12.95 -37.97
CA LEU A 18 38.09 12.83 -38.70
C LEU A 18 37.52 11.41 -38.80
N VAL A 19 38.06 10.41 -38.10
CA VAL A 19 37.53 9.04 -38.19
C VAL A 19 37.50 8.41 -36.80
N THR A 20 36.33 8.48 -36.17
CA THR A 20 35.61 7.39 -35.45
C THR A 20 34.62 8.00 -34.46
N ALA A 21 33.65 8.75 -34.98
CA ALA A 21 32.34 8.83 -34.34
C ALA A 21 31.40 7.97 -35.19
N CYS A 22 31.51 6.65 -35.05
CA CYS A 22 30.35 5.80 -35.29
C CYS A 22 29.37 6.13 -34.17
N GLY A 23 28.65 7.25 -34.34
CA GLY A 23 27.44 7.50 -33.59
C GLY A 23 26.46 6.41 -33.97
N SER A 24 26.18 5.53 -33.04
CA SER A 24 24.91 4.82 -33.00
C SER A 24 23.84 5.90 -33.15
N GLU A 25 23.15 5.93 -34.29
CA GLU A 25 21.97 6.77 -34.44
C GLU A 25 21.06 6.46 -33.25
N PRO A 26 20.60 7.46 -32.48
CA PRO A 26 19.55 7.21 -31.52
C PRO A 26 18.37 6.68 -32.33
N THR A 27 18.05 5.40 -32.14
CA THR A 27 16.77 4.83 -32.59
C THR A 27 15.71 5.85 -32.22
N PRO A 28 14.92 6.38 -33.17
CA PRO A 28 13.86 7.30 -32.82
C PRO A 28 12.97 6.58 -31.82
N GLU A 29 12.97 7.05 -30.58
CA GLU A 29 12.04 6.62 -29.56
C GLU A 29 10.66 6.75 -30.18
N PRO A 30 9.82 5.69 -30.14
CA PRO A 30 8.50 5.74 -30.77
C PRO A 30 7.80 6.98 -30.24
N THR A 31 7.45 7.91 -31.14
CA THR A 31 6.77 9.14 -30.79
C THR A 31 5.60 8.78 -29.87
N PRO A 32 5.57 9.23 -28.61
CA PRO A 32 4.51 8.86 -27.70
C PRO A 32 3.20 9.33 -28.33
N VAL A 33 2.28 8.40 -28.54
CA VAL A 33 0.91 8.70 -28.95
C VAL A 33 0.39 9.76 -27.97
N PRO A 34 -0.22 10.88 -28.42
CA PRO A 34 -0.69 11.93 -27.53
C PRO A 34 -1.61 11.32 -26.47
N THR A 35 -1.05 11.15 -25.27
CA THR A 35 -1.78 10.64 -24.12
C THR A 35 -2.48 11.85 -23.55
N THR A 36 -3.80 11.92 -23.69
CA THR A 36 -4.62 13.08 -23.33
C THR A 36 -4.67 13.36 -21.82
N PHE A 37 -3.96 12.58 -20.99
CA PHE A 37 -3.95 12.69 -19.53
C PHE A 37 -2.52 12.57 -19.00
N PRO A 38 -2.09 13.46 -18.08
CA PRO A 38 -0.81 13.33 -17.40
C PRO A 38 -0.76 11.99 -16.68
N THR A 39 0.16 11.10 -17.09
CA THR A 39 0.45 9.85 -16.40
C THR A 39 1.38 10.15 -15.26
N ALA A 40 0.84 10.15 -14.04
CA ALA A 40 1.66 10.28 -12.84
C ALA A 40 2.71 9.14 -12.84
N PRO A 41 3.99 9.46 -12.59
CA PRO A 41 5.05 8.45 -12.61
C PRO A 41 4.85 7.44 -11.45
N PRO A 42 5.33 6.20 -11.59
CA PRO A 42 5.27 5.21 -10.51
C PRO A 42 5.94 5.70 -9.22
N GLU A 43 7.02 6.47 -9.32
CA GLU A 43 7.73 7.05 -8.17
C GLU A 43 6.81 7.92 -7.31
N ALA A 44 5.92 8.70 -7.93
CA ALA A 44 4.94 9.51 -7.20
C ALA A 44 3.94 8.66 -6.40
N ALA A 45 3.72 7.39 -6.76
CA ALA A 45 2.92 6.47 -5.95
C ALA A 45 3.66 6.03 -4.68
N ALA A 46 4.98 5.81 -4.77
CA ALA A 46 5.80 5.52 -3.60
C ALA A 46 5.88 6.73 -2.66
N ASP A 47 5.98 7.94 -3.20
CA ASP A 47 5.97 9.18 -2.43
C ASP A 47 4.64 9.34 -1.67
N LEU A 48 3.50 9.15 -2.35
CA LEU A 48 2.17 9.20 -1.72
C LEU A 48 2.00 8.12 -0.63
N ALA A 49 2.49 6.90 -0.88
CA ALA A 49 2.47 5.84 0.13
C ALA A 49 3.31 6.25 1.35
N THR A 50 4.46 6.88 1.14
CA THR A 50 5.32 7.38 2.23
C THR A 50 4.63 8.46 3.04
N GLU A 51 3.96 9.41 2.38
CA GLU A 51 3.14 10.45 3.03
C GLU A 51 2.04 9.85 3.91
N TYR A 52 1.28 8.89 3.37
CA TYR A 52 0.26 8.16 4.12
C TYR A 52 0.83 7.44 5.36
N LEU A 53 1.98 6.77 5.21
CA LEU A 53 2.62 6.05 6.30
C LEU A 53 3.19 6.98 7.38
N GLN A 54 3.70 8.15 7.00
CA GLN A 54 4.14 9.18 7.95
C GLN A 54 2.98 9.75 8.75
N ALA A 55 1.85 10.02 8.10
CA ALA A 55 0.62 10.45 8.77
C ALA A 55 0.12 9.37 9.75
N TRP A 56 0.20 8.08 9.37
CA TRP A 56 -0.14 6.98 10.27
C TRP A 56 0.78 6.88 11.48
N ALA A 57 2.09 6.99 11.28
CA ALA A 57 3.05 6.97 12.38
C ALA A 57 2.91 8.17 13.34
N ALA A 58 2.31 9.27 12.87
CA ALA A 58 2.03 10.47 13.67
C ALA A 58 0.61 10.50 14.27
N ASP A 59 -0.18 9.42 14.11
CA ASP A 59 -1.60 9.35 14.47
C ASP A 59 -2.49 10.44 13.82
N ASP A 60 -2.04 11.02 12.70
CA ASP A 60 -2.80 11.99 11.92
C ASP A 60 -3.72 11.29 10.91
N TYR A 61 -4.80 10.70 11.44
CA TYR A 61 -5.78 9.98 10.64
C TYR A 61 -6.53 10.89 9.65
N VAL A 62 -6.60 12.19 9.92
CA VAL A 62 -7.25 13.16 9.03
C VAL A 62 -6.39 13.39 7.79
N ALA A 63 -5.07 13.56 7.96
CA ALA A 63 -4.13 13.65 6.85
C ALA A 63 -4.11 12.34 6.03
N MET A 64 -4.12 11.17 6.69
CA MET A 64 -4.24 9.88 6.00
C MET A 64 -5.50 9.83 5.12
N TYR A 65 -6.65 10.18 5.70
CA TYR A 65 -7.94 10.12 5.01
C TYR A 65 -7.98 11.02 3.76
N ALA A 66 -7.32 12.17 3.80
CA ALA A 66 -7.23 13.11 2.67
C ALA A 66 -6.48 12.55 1.45
N THR A 67 -5.63 11.52 1.62
CA THR A 67 -4.90 10.87 0.52
C THR A 67 -5.70 9.78 -0.19
N LEU A 68 -6.84 9.38 0.39
CA LEU A 68 -7.66 8.29 -0.13
C LEU A 68 -8.40 8.71 -1.41
N ASP A 69 -8.76 7.71 -2.21
CA ASP A 69 -9.67 7.89 -3.33
C ASP A 69 -11.05 8.36 -2.80
N PRO A 70 -11.58 9.52 -3.26
CA PRO A 70 -12.87 10.04 -2.80
C PRO A 70 -14.02 9.07 -2.96
N ILE A 71 -13.93 8.09 -3.88
CA ILE A 71 -14.94 7.04 -4.03
C ILE A 71 -15.11 6.21 -2.74
N LEU A 72 -14.06 6.11 -1.93
CA LEU A 72 -14.09 5.40 -0.66
C LEU A 72 -14.78 6.19 0.45
N HIS A 73 -15.00 7.49 0.30
CA HIS A 73 -15.59 8.29 1.37
C HIS A 73 -17.05 7.92 1.66
N GLU A 74 -17.77 7.42 0.65
CA GLU A 74 -19.14 6.90 0.82
C GLU A 74 -19.15 5.55 1.54
N GLN A 75 -18.20 4.67 1.23
CA GLN A 75 -18.09 3.34 1.84
C GLN A 75 -17.47 3.39 3.24
N TYR A 76 -16.46 4.24 3.42
CA TYR A 76 -15.72 4.44 4.66
C TYR A 76 -15.77 5.92 5.03
N PRO A 77 -16.81 6.36 5.75
CA PRO A 77 -16.84 7.69 6.34
C PRO A 77 -15.61 7.93 7.21
N MET A 78 -15.17 9.18 7.30
CA MET A 78 -13.95 9.57 8.04
C MET A 78 -13.97 9.09 9.49
N GLU A 79 -15.12 9.20 10.16
CA GLU A 79 -15.30 8.74 11.53
C GLU A 79 -15.04 7.23 11.65
N ARG A 80 -15.57 6.43 10.72
CA ARG A 80 -15.36 4.98 10.71
C ARG A 80 -13.89 4.63 10.45
N PHE A 81 -13.24 5.36 9.56
CA PHE A 81 -11.81 5.19 9.28
C PHE A 81 -10.97 5.46 10.53
N ILE A 82 -11.24 6.58 11.23
CA ILE A 82 -10.58 6.96 12.49
C ILE A 82 -10.83 5.90 13.57
N GLU A 83 -12.08 5.48 13.75
CA GLU A 83 -12.45 4.46 14.74
C GLU A 83 -11.69 3.14 14.53
N LEU A 84 -11.50 2.70 13.30
CA LEU A 84 -10.77 1.47 13.00
C LEU A 84 -9.29 1.56 13.38
N HIS A 85 -8.62 2.66 13.04
CA HIS A 85 -7.22 2.88 13.39
C HIS A 85 -7.03 3.05 14.90
N ALA A 86 -7.92 3.82 15.55
CA ALA A 86 -7.91 3.98 17.00
C ALA A 86 -8.20 2.66 17.74
N ALA A 87 -9.15 1.86 17.26
CA ALA A 87 -9.45 0.56 17.84
C ALA A 87 -8.28 -0.42 17.69
N PHE A 88 -7.55 -0.37 16.57
CA PHE A 88 -6.30 -1.12 16.41
C PHE A 88 -5.24 -0.66 17.42
N ALA A 89 -5.01 0.65 17.53
CA ALA A 89 -4.01 1.22 18.43
C ALA A 89 -4.28 0.86 19.90
N ASP A 90 -5.54 0.97 20.35
CA ASP A 90 -5.95 0.59 21.71
C ASP A 90 -5.88 -0.93 21.93
N MET A 91 -6.37 -1.72 20.96
CA MET A 91 -6.37 -3.18 21.08
C MET A 91 -4.95 -3.74 21.14
N ALA A 92 -4.03 -3.21 20.34
CA ALA A 92 -2.63 -3.62 20.38
C ALA A 92 -1.84 -2.93 21.49
N ARG A 93 -2.34 -1.83 22.08
CA ARG A 93 -1.53 -0.98 22.97
C ARG A 93 -0.24 -0.58 22.27
N VAL A 94 -0.40 0.12 21.15
CA VAL A 94 0.70 0.55 20.30
C VAL A 94 1.52 1.60 21.05
N GLU A 95 2.79 1.32 21.25
CA GLU A 95 3.76 2.26 21.82
C GLU A 95 4.49 3.04 20.74
N GLU A 96 4.83 2.34 19.65
CA GLU A 96 5.51 2.91 18.50
C GLU A 96 5.06 2.21 17.22
N LEU A 97 4.75 2.99 16.18
CA LEU A 97 4.49 2.51 14.83
C LEU A 97 5.52 3.09 13.87
N ARG A 98 6.19 2.21 13.13
CA ARG A 98 7.09 2.58 12.04
C ARG A 98 6.64 1.90 10.78
N ALA A 99 6.73 2.59 9.65
CA ALA A 99 6.42 1.98 8.38
C ALA A 99 7.32 2.48 7.26
N THR A 100 7.55 1.61 6.28
CA THR A 100 8.33 1.91 5.08
C THR A 100 7.57 1.44 3.84
N SER A 101 7.74 2.16 2.74
CA SER A 101 7.24 1.78 1.42
C SER A 101 8.35 1.14 0.59
N GLY A 102 7.98 0.18 -0.27
CA GLY A 102 8.86 -0.49 -1.22
C GLY A 102 8.62 -0.04 -2.66
N GLU A 103 9.25 -0.74 -3.61
CA GLU A 103 9.13 -0.42 -5.03
C GLU A 103 7.69 -0.66 -5.57
N PRO A 104 7.07 0.33 -6.24
CA PRO A 104 5.75 0.19 -6.84
C PRO A 104 5.72 -0.88 -7.94
N ARG A 105 4.70 -1.74 -7.93
CA ARG A 105 4.47 -2.78 -8.94
C ARG A 105 3.12 -2.60 -9.62
N MET A 106 3.07 -2.69 -10.94
CA MET A 106 1.80 -2.68 -11.66
C MET A 106 0.97 -3.93 -11.31
N VAL A 107 -0.30 -3.73 -10.99
CA VAL A 107 -1.26 -4.81 -10.70
C VAL A 107 -2.54 -4.60 -11.50
N ALA A 108 -3.12 -5.71 -11.95
CA ALA A 108 -4.46 -5.70 -12.53
C ALA A 108 -5.48 -5.73 -11.38
N LEU A 109 -6.20 -4.62 -11.18
CA LEU A 109 -7.27 -4.56 -10.19
C LEU A 109 -8.51 -5.30 -10.69
N LEU A 110 -9.33 -5.79 -9.76
CA LEU A 110 -10.62 -6.41 -10.08
C LEU A 110 -11.46 -5.44 -10.93
N PRO A 111 -12.34 -5.93 -11.82
CA PRO A 111 -13.14 -5.07 -12.69
C PRO A 111 -14.08 -4.21 -11.84
N GLU A 112 -13.77 -2.93 -11.72
CA GLU A 112 -14.61 -1.92 -11.09
C GLU A 112 -15.15 -0.96 -12.14
N ALA A 113 -16.30 -0.36 -11.88
CA ALA A 113 -16.80 0.73 -12.72
C ALA A 113 -15.74 1.83 -12.77
N ARG A 114 -15.40 2.23 -13.99
CA ARG A 114 -14.47 3.32 -14.22
C ARG A 114 -15.00 4.59 -13.55
N PRO A 115 -14.17 5.35 -12.81
CA PRO A 115 -14.56 6.67 -12.32
C PRO A 115 -15.05 7.56 -13.47
N ALA A 116 -16.16 8.27 -13.31
CA ALA A 116 -16.75 9.12 -14.37
C ALA A 116 -15.76 10.17 -14.93
N ASP A 117 -14.77 10.56 -14.12
CA ASP A 117 -13.72 11.50 -14.48
C ASP A 117 -12.63 10.90 -15.38
N PHE A 118 -12.64 9.58 -15.60
CA PHE A 118 -11.67 8.91 -16.45
C PHE A 118 -12.14 8.91 -17.92
N PRO A 119 -11.36 9.47 -18.86
CA PRO A 119 -11.74 9.58 -20.27
C PRO A 119 -12.03 8.22 -20.91
N ALA A 120 -13.02 8.18 -21.82
CA ALA A 120 -13.20 7.09 -22.76
C ALA A 120 -11.86 6.75 -23.47
N PRO A 121 -11.52 5.46 -23.66
CA PRO A 121 -10.36 5.11 -24.48
C PRO A 121 -10.55 5.72 -25.88
N PRO A 122 -9.49 6.24 -26.52
CA PRO A 122 -9.59 6.70 -27.90
C PRO A 122 -10.09 5.54 -28.77
N PRO A 123 -10.94 5.81 -29.78
CA PRO A 123 -11.49 4.76 -30.63
C PRO A 123 -10.33 3.97 -31.24
N THR A 124 -10.34 2.64 -31.05
CA THR A 124 -9.32 1.77 -31.63
C THR A 124 -9.38 1.91 -33.15
N PRO A 125 -8.33 2.41 -33.82
CA PRO A 125 -8.30 2.39 -35.27
C PRO A 125 -8.29 0.93 -35.71
N ARG A 126 -9.35 0.47 -36.39
CA ARG A 126 -9.34 -0.86 -36.99
C ARG A 126 -8.27 -0.87 -38.07
N SER A 127 -7.31 -1.76 -37.93
CA SER A 127 -6.39 -2.09 -39.02
C SER A 127 -7.22 -2.58 -40.21
N SER A 128 -7.31 -1.78 -41.27
CA SER A 128 -7.89 -2.20 -42.54
C SER A 128 -6.86 -3.10 -43.21
N ALA A 129 -7.00 -4.41 -43.04
CA ALA A 129 -6.32 -5.36 -43.90
C ALA A 129 -7.16 -5.54 -45.17
N ASP A 130 -6.68 -5.00 -46.29
CA ASP A 130 -6.49 -5.78 -47.51
C ASP A 130 -5.58 -5.03 -48.53
N PRO A 131 -4.27 -5.33 -48.63
CA PRO A 131 -3.45 -4.82 -49.72
C PRO A 131 -3.48 -5.81 -50.89
N SER A 132 -4.65 -6.12 -51.44
CA SER A 132 -4.75 -6.94 -52.66
C SER A 132 -6.09 -6.82 -53.39
N ALA A 133 -6.42 -5.60 -53.81
CA ALA A 133 -7.25 -5.42 -55.00
C ALA A 133 -7.03 -4.03 -55.61
N SER A 134 -6.18 -3.97 -56.64
CA SER A 134 -6.19 -2.87 -57.59
C SER A 134 -7.46 -2.98 -58.45
N ALA A 135 -8.38 -2.02 -58.33
CA ALA A 135 -8.88 -1.21 -59.45
C ALA A 135 -10.14 -0.43 -59.06
N ALA A 136 -10.01 0.90 -59.14
CA ALA A 136 -11.04 1.86 -59.56
C ALA A 136 -12.45 1.76 -58.94
N ALA A 137 -12.68 2.54 -57.88
CA ALA A 137 -13.85 3.41 -57.80
C ALA A 137 -13.61 4.44 -56.69
N SER A 138 -13.85 5.72 -57.01
CA SER A 138 -13.91 6.79 -56.03
C SER A 138 -14.92 6.43 -54.94
N ALA A 139 -14.44 6.17 -53.74
CA ALA A 139 -15.21 6.28 -52.53
C ALA A 139 -14.41 7.15 -51.58
N VAL A 140 -14.87 8.38 -51.36
CA VAL A 140 -14.47 9.16 -50.20
C VAL A 140 -14.82 8.30 -48.99
N SER A 141 -13.81 7.70 -48.37
CA SER A 141 -13.99 7.02 -47.09
C SER A 141 -14.21 8.10 -46.03
N THR A 142 -15.47 8.49 -45.82
CA THR A 142 -15.86 9.13 -44.58
C THR A 142 -15.68 8.07 -43.50
N SER A 143 -14.54 8.11 -42.80
CA SER A 143 -14.35 7.36 -41.57
C SER A 143 -15.37 7.86 -40.57
N GLU A 144 -16.48 7.15 -40.41
CA GLU A 144 -17.43 7.45 -39.34
C GLU A 144 -16.74 7.08 -38.01
N PRO A 145 -16.44 8.06 -37.13
CA PRO A 145 -15.87 7.76 -35.84
C PRO A 145 -16.87 6.87 -35.10
N THR A 146 -16.37 5.78 -34.52
CA THR A 146 -17.19 4.99 -33.58
C THR A 146 -17.66 5.95 -32.49
N PRO A 147 -18.97 5.99 -32.17
CA PRO A 147 -19.46 6.87 -31.12
C PRO A 147 -18.66 6.60 -29.85
N ALA A 148 -18.19 7.69 -29.21
CA ALA A 148 -17.53 7.58 -27.93
C ALA A 148 -18.42 6.74 -26.98
N PRO A 149 -17.85 5.76 -26.26
CA PRO A 149 -18.64 5.01 -25.28
C PRO A 149 -19.27 6.01 -24.30
N SER A 150 -20.52 5.77 -23.90
CA SER A 150 -21.21 6.62 -22.93
C SER A 150 -20.33 6.82 -21.69
N PRO A 151 -20.29 8.02 -21.08
CA PRO A 151 -19.49 8.26 -19.87
C PRO A 151 -19.84 7.29 -18.73
N ASP A 152 -21.10 6.80 -18.71
CA ASP A 152 -21.58 5.80 -17.74
C ASP A 152 -21.41 4.34 -18.21
N ALA A 153 -20.79 4.10 -19.36
CA ALA A 153 -20.60 2.73 -19.87
C ALA A 153 -19.46 2.03 -19.11
N ILE A 154 -19.80 0.94 -18.42
CA ILE A 154 -18.82 0.02 -17.83
C ILE A 154 -17.96 -0.54 -18.96
N LEU A 155 -16.71 -0.10 -19.06
CA LEU A 155 -15.74 -0.69 -19.97
C LEU A 155 -15.22 -1.99 -19.37
N ALA A 156 -15.43 -3.09 -20.08
CA ALA A 156 -14.87 -4.38 -19.73
C ALA A 156 -13.34 -4.37 -19.96
N GLY A 157 -12.56 -4.23 -18.90
CA GLY A 157 -11.11 -4.36 -18.93
C GLY A 157 -10.46 -4.04 -17.57
N PRO A 158 -9.27 -4.59 -17.27
CA PRO A 158 -8.58 -4.33 -16.01
C PRO A 158 -8.19 -2.85 -15.90
N VAL A 159 -8.56 -2.20 -14.80
CA VAL A 159 -8.07 -0.85 -14.47
C VAL A 159 -6.59 -0.98 -14.09
N PRO A 160 -5.66 -0.24 -14.73
CA PRO A 160 -4.26 -0.25 -14.33
C PRO A 160 -4.15 0.38 -12.94
N GLY A 161 -3.84 -0.44 -11.94
CA GLY A 161 -3.51 0.00 -10.59
C GLY A 161 -2.02 -0.20 -10.29
N MET A 162 -1.55 0.45 -9.24
CA MET A 162 -0.21 0.21 -8.69
C MET A 162 -0.36 -0.39 -7.30
N ALA A 163 0.38 -1.46 -7.00
CA ALA A 163 0.54 -1.95 -5.64
C ALA A 163 1.89 -1.48 -5.12
N VAL A 164 1.88 -0.73 -4.03
CA VAL A 164 3.10 -0.31 -3.31
C VAL A 164 3.23 -1.22 -2.09
N PRO A 165 4.22 -2.13 -2.05
CA PRO A 165 4.49 -2.93 -0.85
C PRO A 165 4.81 -2.00 0.32
N ILE A 166 4.31 -2.32 1.51
CA ILE A 166 4.63 -1.61 2.72
C ILE A 166 5.00 -2.61 3.82
N GLN A 167 5.89 -2.21 4.70
CA GLN A 167 6.28 -2.95 5.89
C GLN A 167 5.96 -2.09 7.09
N ILE A 168 5.14 -2.61 8.00
CA ILE A 168 4.72 -1.92 9.22
C ILE A 168 5.30 -2.70 10.40
N SER A 169 6.10 -2.03 11.21
CA SER A 169 6.64 -2.53 12.47
C SER A 169 5.96 -1.82 13.62
N VAL A 170 5.30 -2.57 14.49
CA VAL A 170 4.54 -2.05 15.63
C VAL A 170 5.12 -2.62 16.91
N VAL A 171 5.58 -1.76 17.80
CA VAL A 171 5.93 -2.13 19.18
C VAL A 171 4.63 -2.10 19.99
N SER A 172 4.21 -3.28 20.46
CA SER A 172 2.95 -3.47 21.17
C SER A 172 3.21 -4.01 22.57
N GLU A 173 2.64 -3.34 23.57
CA GLU A 173 2.68 -3.78 24.97
C GLU A 173 1.99 -5.16 25.12
N ARG A 174 0.90 -5.38 24.36
CA ARG A 174 0.05 -6.57 24.49
C ARG A 174 0.56 -7.78 23.70
N PHE A 175 1.15 -7.56 22.54
CA PHE A 175 1.46 -8.62 21.58
C PHE A 175 2.96 -8.72 21.24
N GLY A 176 3.80 -7.84 21.81
CA GLY A 176 5.21 -7.73 21.46
C GLY A 176 5.42 -7.08 20.09
N ASP A 177 6.59 -7.30 19.48
CA ASP A 177 6.91 -6.70 18.19
C ASP A 177 6.13 -7.37 17.06
N LEU A 178 5.24 -6.62 16.41
CA LEU A 178 4.48 -7.05 15.25
C LEU A 178 5.13 -6.53 13.98
N ASN A 179 5.39 -7.43 13.01
CA ASN A 179 5.90 -7.06 11.69
C ASN A 179 4.88 -7.50 10.63
N LEU A 180 4.32 -6.52 9.92
CA LEU A 180 3.24 -6.71 8.98
C LEU A 180 3.69 -6.30 7.58
N GLU A 181 3.78 -7.28 6.68
CA GLU A 181 3.96 -7.03 5.25
C GLU A 181 2.60 -6.85 4.59
N ARG A 182 2.40 -5.72 3.91
CA ARG A 182 1.15 -5.35 3.24
C ARG A 182 1.44 -4.72 1.88
N ALA A 183 0.37 -4.37 1.16
CA ALA A 183 0.47 -3.56 -0.03
C ALA A 183 -0.65 -2.53 -0.07
N LEU A 184 -0.30 -1.27 -0.33
CA LEU A 184 -1.27 -0.23 -0.64
C LEU A 184 -1.63 -0.31 -2.12
N THR A 185 -2.92 -0.33 -2.41
CA THR A 185 -3.41 -0.24 -3.77
C THR A 185 -3.56 1.24 -4.13
N MET A 186 -2.99 1.63 -5.26
CA MET A 186 -3.08 2.97 -5.82
C MET A 186 -3.87 2.91 -7.11
N VAL A 187 -4.68 3.93 -7.31
CA VAL A 187 -5.49 4.12 -8.50
C VAL A 187 -5.25 5.51 -9.06
N ARG A 188 -5.43 5.64 -10.37
CA ARG A 188 -5.15 6.89 -11.06
C ARG A 188 -6.36 7.81 -10.99
N GLY A 189 -6.20 8.92 -10.27
CA GLY A 189 -7.14 10.03 -10.26
C GLY A 189 -6.85 11.04 -11.38
N ARG A 190 -7.61 12.14 -11.38
CA ARG A 190 -7.48 13.22 -12.37
C ARG A 190 -6.15 14.00 -12.24
N ASP A 191 -5.67 14.19 -11.01
CA ASP A 191 -4.53 15.06 -10.67
C ASP A 191 -3.30 14.25 -10.19
N GLY A 192 -3.40 12.93 -10.04
CA GLY A 192 -2.33 12.11 -9.47
C GLY A 192 -2.77 10.70 -9.07
N TRP A 193 -1.91 10.00 -8.33
CA TRP A 193 -2.26 8.76 -7.66
C TRP A 193 -3.17 9.04 -6.45
N LEU A 194 -4.07 8.11 -6.17
CA LEU A 194 -4.93 8.10 -4.99
C LEU A 194 -4.88 6.72 -4.35
N ILE A 195 -5.07 6.65 -3.03
CA ILE A 195 -5.02 5.38 -2.29
C ILE A 195 -6.40 4.70 -2.30
N ARG A 196 -6.47 3.49 -2.85
CA ARG A 196 -7.61 2.60 -2.68
C ARG A 196 -7.40 1.74 -1.44
N TRP A 197 -7.65 2.36 -0.29
CA TRP A 197 -7.53 1.74 1.02
C TRP A 197 -8.62 0.69 1.26
N SER A 198 -8.28 -0.35 2.01
CA SER A 198 -9.26 -1.26 2.61
C SER A 198 -8.78 -1.72 3.99
N PRO A 199 -9.67 -2.23 4.85
CA PRO A 199 -9.31 -2.66 6.20
C PRO A 199 -8.26 -3.79 6.23
N SER A 200 -8.06 -4.49 5.10
CA SER A 200 -7.02 -5.51 4.93
C SER A 200 -5.59 -5.00 5.14
N VAL A 201 -5.38 -3.68 5.00
CA VAL A 201 -4.11 -3.02 5.33
C VAL A 201 -3.77 -3.18 6.82
N MET A 202 -4.77 -3.16 7.70
CA MET A 202 -4.57 -3.46 9.12
C MET A 202 -4.60 -4.97 9.35
N PHE A 203 -5.69 -5.63 8.97
CA PHE A 203 -5.93 -7.06 9.20
C PHE A 203 -6.47 -7.75 7.94
N PRO A 204 -5.68 -8.62 7.27
CA PRO A 204 -6.06 -9.20 6.00
C PRO A 204 -7.35 -10.05 6.09
N GLU A 205 -7.63 -10.65 7.23
CA GLU A 205 -8.83 -11.45 7.47
C GLU A 205 -10.09 -10.63 7.77
N LEU A 206 -9.96 -9.30 7.93
CA LEU A 206 -11.09 -8.42 8.28
C LEU A 206 -12.06 -8.24 7.10
N GLY A 207 -11.57 -8.30 5.87
CA GLY A 207 -12.37 -7.96 4.68
C GLY A 207 -12.91 -6.52 4.74
N ASP A 208 -13.94 -6.24 3.94
CA ASP A 208 -14.47 -4.87 3.81
C ASP A 208 -15.36 -4.43 4.99
N GLU A 209 -15.98 -5.38 5.69
CA GLU A 209 -17.03 -5.16 6.71
C GLU A 209 -16.68 -5.73 8.10
N GLY A 210 -15.46 -6.24 8.30
CA GLY A 210 -15.08 -6.90 9.55
C GLY A 210 -15.00 -5.97 10.75
N THR A 211 -15.07 -6.57 11.94
CA THR A 211 -14.81 -5.89 13.22
C THR A 211 -13.75 -6.64 14.01
N LEU A 212 -12.98 -5.90 14.81
CA LEU A 212 -11.96 -6.49 15.67
C LEU A 212 -12.57 -6.84 17.03
N ARG A 213 -12.31 -8.06 17.49
CA ARG A 213 -12.72 -8.54 18.82
C ARG A 213 -11.55 -9.19 19.52
N LEU A 214 -11.28 -8.74 20.75
CA LEU A 214 -10.24 -9.31 21.59
C LEU A 214 -10.85 -10.37 22.53
N ASP A 215 -10.40 -11.61 22.36
CA ASP A 215 -10.59 -12.65 23.38
C ASP A 215 -9.39 -12.72 24.30
N ARG A 216 -9.64 -12.83 25.60
CA ARG A 216 -8.60 -13.12 26.59
C ARG A 216 -8.90 -14.43 27.26
N SER A 217 -7.94 -15.34 27.19
CA SER A 217 -7.93 -16.56 28.00
C SER A 217 -6.83 -16.44 29.03
N LEU A 218 -7.21 -16.30 30.29
CA LEU A 218 -6.25 -16.30 31.40
C LEU A 218 -5.98 -17.75 31.81
N GLY A 219 -4.69 -18.11 31.87
CA GLY A 219 -4.29 -19.41 32.39
C GLY A 219 -4.63 -19.56 33.88
N PRO A 220 -4.89 -20.79 34.36
CA PRO A 220 -5.13 -21.01 35.78
C PRO A 220 -3.88 -20.66 36.59
N ARG A 221 -4.08 -20.05 37.76
CA ARG A 221 -2.97 -19.73 38.67
C ARG A 221 -2.32 -21.02 39.17
N GLY A 222 -1.00 -21.14 39.01
CA GLY A 222 -0.24 -22.31 39.44
C GLY A 222 -0.39 -22.66 40.92
N ARG A 223 -0.19 -23.93 41.29
CA ARG A 223 -0.23 -24.38 42.69
C ARG A 223 1.07 -24.04 43.42
N ILE A 224 0.98 -23.80 44.72
CA ILE A 224 2.13 -23.73 45.62
C ILE A 224 2.19 -25.05 46.38
N VAL A 225 3.30 -25.77 46.26
CA VAL A 225 3.50 -27.12 46.81
C VAL A 225 4.81 -27.17 47.59
N GLY A 226 4.78 -27.86 48.73
CA GLY A 226 5.94 -28.13 49.56
C GLY A 226 6.82 -29.23 48.97
N SER A 227 8.04 -29.37 49.50
CA SER A 227 8.99 -30.42 49.09
C SER A 227 8.48 -31.84 49.34
N ASP A 228 7.52 -31.99 50.26
CA ASP A 228 6.83 -33.22 50.61
C ASP A 228 5.55 -33.47 49.77
N GLY A 229 5.22 -32.56 48.85
CA GLY A 229 4.00 -32.61 48.04
C GLY A 229 2.78 -31.98 48.71
N THR A 230 2.90 -31.44 49.93
CA THR A 230 1.79 -30.74 50.61
C THR A 230 1.36 -29.52 49.80
N ILE A 231 0.06 -29.38 49.55
CA ILE A 231 -0.50 -28.24 48.82
C ILE A 231 -0.72 -27.08 49.80
N TRP A 232 -0.05 -25.96 49.53
CA TRP A 232 -0.17 -24.74 50.32
C TRP A 232 -1.15 -23.74 49.72
N ALA A 233 -1.25 -23.69 48.39
CA ALA A 233 -2.25 -22.89 47.70
C ALA A 233 -2.63 -23.51 46.36
N GLU A 234 -3.91 -23.53 46.05
CA GLU A 234 -4.42 -23.97 44.75
C GLU A 234 -5.71 -23.24 44.37
N THR A 235 -6.08 -23.33 43.10
CA THR A 235 -7.35 -22.82 42.60
C THR A 235 -8.28 -24.00 42.39
N ARG A 236 -9.45 -23.97 43.02
CA ARG A 236 -10.48 -25.00 42.83
C ARG A 236 -11.22 -24.78 41.50
N ASP A 237 -11.97 -25.78 41.07
CA ASP A 237 -12.82 -25.76 39.87
C ASP A 237 -13.83 -24.60 39.82
N ASP A 238 -14.23 -24.04 40.98
CA ASP A 238 -15.08 -22.85 41.08
C ASP A 238 -14.33 -21.52 40.85
N GLY A 239 -13.03 -21.59 40.56
CA GLY A 239 -12.15 -20.44 40.35
C GLY A 239 -11.65 -19.79 41.64
N VAL A 240 -12.07 -20.25 42.81
CA VAL A 240 -11.67 -19.66 44.10
C VAL A 240 -10.29 -20.18 44.50
N ARG A 241 -9.43 -19.25 44.93
CA ARG A 241 -8.12 -19.58 45.50
C ARG A 241 -8.28 -20.02 46.95
N ILE A 242 -7.69 -21.17 47.29
CA ILE A 242 -7.75 -21.75 48.63
C ILE A 242 -6.36 -21.99 49.21
N TYR A 243 -6.30 -22.00 50.55
CA TYR A 243 -5.07 -22.11 51.35
C TYR A 243 -5.23 -23.19 52.41
N PRO A 244 -5.05 -24.49 52.08
CA PRO A 244 -5.36 -25.59 53.00
C PRO A 244 -4.59 -25.53 54.34
N GLN A 245 -3.40 -24.94 54.33
CA GLN A 245 -2.49 -24.84 55.48
C GLN A 245 -2.35 -23.39 55.97
N GLU A 246 -3.41 -22.58 55.83
CA GLU A 246 -3.39 -21.15 56.19
C GLU A 246 -2.90 -20.88 57.62
N ALA A 247 -3.40 -21.63 58.60
CA ALA A 247 -3.07 -21.42 60.02
C ALA A 247 -1.58 -21.60 60.35
N THR A 248 -0.84 -22.36 59.54
CA THR A 248 0.57 -22.69 59.76
C THR A 248 1.51 -21.91 58.84
N GLY A 249 1.04 -21.47 57.67
CA GLY A 249 1.88 -20.84 56.65
C GLY A 249 1.31 -19.59 55.97
N GLY A 250 0.16 -19.07 56.40
CA GLY A 250 -0.51 -17.92 55.76
C GLY A 250 0.39 -16.69 55.63
N GLN A 251 1.22 -16.40 56.64
CA GLN A 251 2.18 -15.31 56.63
C GLN A 251 3.30 -15.49 55.58
N VAL A 252 3.62 -16.74 55.22
CA VAL A 252 4.68 -17.07 54.27
C VAL A 252 4.15 -17.11 52.84
N ILE A 253 2.97 -17.69 52.63
CA ILE A 253 2.40 -17.89 51.30
C ILE A 253 1.55 -16.70 50.82
N GLY A 254 1.05 -15.89 51.76
CA GLY A 254 0.21 -14.73 51.49
C GLY A 254 -1.17 -15.08 50.93
N TYR A 255 -1.86 -14.05 50.46
CA TYR A 255 -3.21 -14.14 49.89
C TYR A 255 -3.29 -13.40 48.56
N VAL A 256 -4.28 -13.75 47.74
CA VAL A 256 -4.57 -13.04 46.49
C VAL A 256 -5.75 -12.10 46.69
N GLY A 257 -5.65 -10.91 46.10
CA GLY A 257 -6.74 -9.93 46.00
C GLY A 257 -7.29 -9.85 44.57
N VAL A 258 -8.36 -9.08 44.41
CA VAL A 258 -8.81 -8.64 43.08
C VAL A 258 -7.75 -7.71 42.48
N VAL A 259 -7.51 -7.84 41.19
CA VAL A 259 -6.64 -6.91 40.45
C VAL A 259 -7.40 -5.60 40.30
N THR A 260 -6.81 -4.51 40.74
CA THR A 260 -7.35 -3.15 40.64
C THR A 260 -6.87 -2.46 39.36
N ALA A 261 -7.44 -1.30 39.03
CA ALA A 261 -6.97 -0.52 37.88
C ALA A 261 -5.52 -0.04 38.08
N GLU A 262 -5.15 0.32 39.31
CA GLU A 262 -3.79 0.75 39.66
C GLU A 262 -2.77 -0.39 39.49
N ASP A 263 -3.17 -1.65 39.74
CA ASP A 263 -2.32 -2.82 39.49
C ASP A 263 -2.07 -3.08 37.99
N LEU A 264 -2.86 -2.46 37.09
CA LEU A 264 -2.74 -2.56 35.64
C LEU A 264 -1.98 -1.37 35.02
N ASP A 265 -1.74 -0.31 35.78
CA ASP A 265 -0.96 0.86 35.37
C ASP A 265 0.53 0.55 35.60
N THR A 266 1.10 -0.31 34.77
CA THR A 266 2.54 -0.67 34.80
C THR A 266 3.28 -0.19 33.57
#